data_AF-A0A8K0N5C2-F1
#
_entry.id   AF-A0A8K0N5C2-F1
#
_cell.length_a   1.000
_cell.length_b   1.000
_cell.length_c   1.000
_cell.angle_alpha   90.00
_cell.angle_beta   90.00
_cell.angle_gamma   90.00
#
_symmetry.space_group_name_H-M   'P 1'
#
loop_
_entity.id
_entity.type
_entity.pdbx_description
1 polymer ?
#
loop_
_entity_poly.entity_id
_entity_poly.type
_entity_poly.pdbx_seq_one_letter_code
_entity_poly.pdbx_strand_id
1 'polypeptide(L)'
;MYEWHGKKYWGAAHGLAGIMHVLMDMDLKPEEKEDIKGTLQYMIQHRFPSGNYPSSEGSNNDRLAHWCHGAPGVSLTLTKAAQVFQEEQFLQAAAEAAEVVWNRGLLKRVGICHGISGNAYVFLSLYRLTGKVEYLYRAKAFACFLLDNANKLIADGLMHSGDRPYSLFEGQAGMAHLFLDMVRPSESRFPAYEL
;
A
#
# COMPACT_ATOMS: atom_id res chain seq x y z
N MET A 1 11.49 12.68 -14.14
CA MET A 1 10.41 12.29 -13.20
C MET A 1 9.12 12.21 -13.98
N TYR A 2 8.34 11.14 -13.83
CA TYR A 2 7.09 10.92 -14.58
C TYR A 2 5.97 11.85 -14.13
N GLU A 3 5.01 12.11 -15.02
CA GLU A 3 3.90 13.04 -14.77
C GLU A 3 2.56 12.47 -15.24
N TRP A 4 1.50 12.77 -14.47
CA TRP A 4 0.11 12.52 -14.85
C TRP A 4 -0.74 13.74 -14.45
N HIS A 5 -1.57 14.24 -15.36
CA HIS A 5 -2.37 15.46 -15.16
C HIS A 5 -1.55 16.66 -14.65
N GLY A 6 -0.34 16.84 -15.19
CA GLY A 6 0.57 17.93 -14.84
C GLY A 6 1.18 17.84 -13.43
N LYS A 7 1.07 16.68 -12.75
CA LYS A 7 1.68 16.46 -11.44
C LYS A 7 2.62 15.27 -11.45
N LYS A 8 3.73 15.43 -10.73
CA LYS A 8 4.76 14.41 -10.50
C LYS A 8 4.37 13.54 -9.30
N TYR A 9 3.46 12.59 -9.49
CA TYR A 9 2.94 11.76 -8.40
C TYR A 9 3.96 10.72 -7.90
N TRP A 10 3.86 10.38 -6.63
CA TRP A 10 4.72 9.39 -5.98
C TRP A 10 4.00 8.04 -5.71
N GLY A 11 2.70 8.08 -5.48
CA GLY A 11 1.93 6.90 -5.04
C GLY A 11 1.76 5.79 -6.08
N ALA A 12 1.16 4.67 -5.67
CA ALA A 12 1.07 3.46 -6.48
C ALA A 12 0.13 3.58 -7.70
N ALA A 13 -0.95 4.35 -7.59
CA ALA A 13 -1.96 4.42 -8.65
C ALA A 13 -1.52 5.21 -9.89
N HIS A 14 -0.77 6.30 -9.68
CA HIS A 14 -0.47 7.27 -10.75
C HIS A 14 0.97 7.79 -10.72
N GLY A 15 1.83 7.22 -9.89
CA GLY A 15 3.13 7.78 -9.56
C GLY A 15 4.29 6.80 -9.59
N LEU A 16 5.43 7.27 -9.11
CA LEU A 16 6.71 6.55 -9.12
C LEU A 16 6.59 5.14 -8.52
N ALA A 17 5.93 4.98 -7.37
CA ALA A 17 5.79 3.67 -6.72
C ALA A 17 5.11 2.64 -7.63
N GLY A 18 4.10 3.04 -8.39
CA GLY A 18 3.42 2.16 -9.36
C GLY A 18 4.32 1.77 -10.52
N ILE A 19 5.00 2.77 -11.10
CA ILE A 19 5.89 2.56 -12.23
C ILE A 19 7.06 1.64 -11.84
N MET A 20 7.73 1.93 -10.72
CA MET A 20 8.82 1.11 -10.22
C MET A 20 8.35 -0.31 -9.89
N HIS A 21 7.15 -0.46 -9.33
CA HIS A 21 6.57 -1.78 -9.04
C HIS A 21 6.47 -2.64 -10.30
N VAL A 22 5.96 -2.09 -11.41
CA VAL A 22 5.81 -2.83 -12.68
C VAL A 22 7.17 -3.09 -13.32
N LEU A 23 8.08 -2.11 -13.34
CA LEU A 23 9.40 -2.29 -13.95
C LEU A 23 10.19 -3.43 -13.30
N MET A 24 10.03 -3.66 -12.00
CA MET A 24 10.69 -4.76 -11.29
C MET A 24 10.22 -6.17 -11.69
N ASP A 25 9.14 -6.32 -12.47
CA ASP A 25 8.74 -7.61 -13.06
C ASP A 25 9.43 -7.90 -14.41
N MET A 26 10.15 -6.93 -14.96
CA MET A 26 10.75 -7.03 -16.28
C MET A 26 12.18 -7.60 -16.21
N ASP A 27 12.69 -8.09 -17.33
CA ASP A 27 14.11 -8.44 -17.46
C ASP A 27 14.93 -7.16 -17.66
N LEU A 28 15.52 -6.68 -16.56
CA LEU A 28 16.22 -5.39 -16.49
C LEU A 28 17.74 -5.57 -16.61
N LYS A 29 18.37 -4.68 -17.38
CA LYS A 29 19.83 -4.54 -17.40
C LYS A 29 20.36 -4.00 -16.07
N PRO A 30 21.65 -4.21 -15.76
CA PRO A 30 22.24 -3.72 -14.51
C PRO A 30 22.03 -2.21 -14.30
N GLU A 31 22.20 -1.38 -15.32
CA GLU A 31 21.99 0.06 -15.25
C GLU A 31 20.53 0.45 -14.94
N GLU A 32 19.56 -0.26 -15.52
CA GLU A 32 18.12 -0.03 -15.29
C GLU A 32 17.73 -0.41 -13.85
N LYS A 33 18.37 -1.45 -13.29
CA LYS A 33 18.20 -1.82 -11.87
C LYS A 33 18.71 -0.71 -10.95
N GLU A 34 19.86 -0.12 -11.25
CA GLU A 34 20.39 1.00 -10.46
C GLU A 34 19.50 2.24 -10.57
N ASP A 35 18.91 2.54 -11.73
CA ASP A 35 17.97 3.65 -11.90
C ASP A 35 16.69 3.47 -11.05
N ILE A 36 16.16 2.24 -10.99
CA ILE A 36 15.01 1.90 -10.14
C ILE A 36 15.39 2.04 -8.67
N LYS A 37 16.53 1.47 -8.25
CA LYS A 37 17.01 1.55 -6.88
C LYS A 37 17.24 3.00 -6.45
N GLY A 38 17.87 3.81 -7.29
CA GLY A 38 18.08 5.24 -7.07
C GLY A 38 16.76 6.00 -6.92
N THR A 39 15.75 5.67 -7.73
CA THR A 39 14.41 6.27 -7.60
C THR A 39 13.74 5.91 -6.27
N LEU A 40 13.81 4.65 -5.84
CA LEU A 40 13.23 4.21 -4.57
C LEU A 40 13.99 4.80 -3.37
N GLN A 41 15.32 4.85 -3.42
CA GLN A 41 16.16 5.49 -2.41
C GLN A 41 15.86 6.98 -2.28
N TYR A 42 15.67 7.67 -3.42
CA TYR A 42 15.23 9.06 -3.43
C TYR A 42 13.90 9.21 -2.67
N MET A 43 12.90 8.37 -2.94
CA MET A 43 11.62 8.41 -2.23
C MET A 43 11.79 8.16 -0.73
N ILE A 44 12.62 7.20 -0.32
CA ILE A 44 12.89 6.89 1.10
C ILE A 44 13.51 8.09 1.82
N GLN A 45 14.51 8.75 1.20
CA GLN A 45 15.21 9.89 1.79
C GLN A 45 14.35 11.15 1.92
N HIS A 46 13.33 11.28 1.08
CA HIS A 46 12.50 12.48 0.97
C HIS A 46 11.05 12.27 1.45
N ARG A 47 10.80 11.23 2.25
CA ARG A 47 9.52 11.02 2.94
C ARG A 47 9.31 12.06 4.06
N PHE A 48 8.08 12.19 4.54
CA PHE A 48 7.76 13.10 5.64
C PHE A 48 8.43 12.66 6.96
N PRO A 49 8.62 13.58 7.92
CA PRO A 49 9.11 13.24 9.27
C PRO A 49 8.28 12.17 9.99
N SER A 50 7.00 12.03 9.65
CA SER A 50 6.13 10.97 10.19
C SER A 50 6.44 9.56 9.65
N GLY A 51 7.29 9.45 8.64
CA GLY A 51 7.53 8.23 7.85
C GLY A 51 6.58 8.06 6.65
N ASN A 52 5.51 8.87 6.54
CA ASN A 52 4.59 8.80 5.40
C ASN A 52 5.20 9.42 4.12
N TYR A 53 4.61 9.13 2.97
CA TYR A 53 5.13 9.60 1.68
C TYR A 53 4.26 10.71 1.08
N PRO A 54 4.89 11.74 0.45
CA PRO A 54 4.17 12.76 -0.31
C PRO A 54 3.25 12.17 -1.37
N SER A 55 2.14 12.85 -1.65
CA SER A 55 1.25 12.47 -2.75
C SER A 55 1.91 12.73 -4.12
N SER A 56 2.64 13.83 -4.22
CA SER A 56 3.38 14.29 -5.40
C SER A 56 4.56 15.14 -4.97
N GLU A 57 5.46 15.40 -5.92
CA GLU A 57 6.61 16.28 -5.74
C GLU A 57 6.22 17.65 -5.18
N GLY A 58 6.99 18.16 -4.21
CA GLY A 58 6.74 19.44 -3.54
C GLY A 58 5.51 19.48 -2.61
N SER A 59 4.75 18.38 -2.47
CA SER A 59 3.62 18.33 -1.54
C SER A 59 4.11 18.26 -0.10
N ASN A 60 3.66 19.20 0.74
CA ASN A 60 3.93 19.24 2.18
C ASN A 60 2.75 18.73 3.03
N ASN A 61 1.71 18.18 2.40
CA ASN A 61 0.48 17.77 3.08
C ASN A 61 0.51 16.28 3.46
N ASP A 62 0.99 16.00 4.66
CA ASP A 62 1.06 14.65 5.24
C ASP A 62 -0.29 14.19 5.80
N ARG A 63 -1.26 13.91 4.92
CA ARG A 63 -2.58 13.38 5.33
C ARG A 63 -2.92 12.00 4.78
N LEU A 64 -2.47 11.69 3.56
CA LEU A 64 -2.98 10.52 2.82
C LEU A 64 -2.17 9.28 3.20
N ALA A 65 -2.83 8.29 3.78
CA ALA A 65 -2.28 6.97 4.07
C ALA A 65 -3.08 5.93 3.27
N HIS A 66 -3.03 6.04 1.94
CA HIS A 66 -3.81 5.24 0.98
C HIS A 66 -2.89 4.44 0.05
N TRP A 67 -3.41 3.40 -0.59
CA TRP A 67 -2.68 2.72 -1.67
C TRP A 67 -2.39 3.69 -2.82
N CYS A 68 -3.39 4.46 -3.27
CA CYS A 68 -3.19 5.41 -4.37
C CYS A 68 -2.17 6.52 -4.05
N HIS A 69 -2.10 6.98 -2.79
CA HIS A 69 -1.20 8.04 -2.34
C HIS A 69 -0.80 7.83 -0.87
N GLY A 70 0.51 7.69 -0.62
CA GLY A 70 1.10 7.60 0.71
C GLY A 70 1.74 6.24 1.00
N ALA A 71 2.01 6.01 2.28
CA ALA A 71 2.75 4.87 2.79
C ALA A 71 2.23 3.49 2.33
N PRO A 72 0.91 3.21 2.25
CA PRO A 72 0.47 1.88 1.85
C PRO A 72 0.94 1.45 0.46
N GLY A 73 0.76 2.30 -0.56
CA GLY A 73 1.20 1.99 -1.92
C GLY A 73 2.72 1.85 -2.02
N VAL A 74 3.45 2.76 -1.36
CA VAL A 74 4.92 2.74 -1.36
C VAL A 74 5.48 1.53 -0.61
N SER A 75 4.87 1.15 0.52
CA SER A 75 5.29 -0.04 1.30
C SER A 75 5.18 -1.33 0.49
N LEU A 76 4.11 -1.49 -0.30
CA LEU A 76 3.97 -2.64 -1.21
C LEU A 76 5.08 -2.66 -2.27
N THR A 77 5.40 -1.51 -2.87
CA THR A 77 6.53 -1.39 -3.81
C THR A 77 7.87 -1.70 -3.16
N LEU A 78 8.13 -1.19 -1.96
CA LEU A 78 9.39 -1.42 -1.24
C LEU A 78 9.52 -2.87 -0.79
N THR A 79 8.42 -3.53 -0.44
CA THR A 79 8.41 -4.97 -0.14
C THR A 79 8.83 -5.77 -1.37
N LYS A 80 8.31 -5.43 -2.55
CA LYS A 80 8.76 -6.02 -3.82
C LYS A 80 10.23 -5.73 -4.11
N ALA A 81 10.68 -4.49 -3.89
CA ALA A 81 12.09 -4.13 -4.08
C ALA A 81 13.02 -4.94 -3.16
N ALA A 82 12.61 -5.17 -1.90
CA ALA A 82 13.34 -6.04 -0.99
C ALA A 82 13.41 -7.49 -1.48
N GLN A 83 12.33 -8.00 -2.10
CA GLN A 83 12.33 -9.33 -2.70
C GLN A 83 13.26 -9.43 -3.92
N VAL A 84 13.21 -8.45 -4.81
CA VAL A 84 13.92 -8.47 -6.10
C VAL A 84 15.41 -8.17 -5.94
N PHE A 85 15.75 -7.15 -5.15
CA PHE A 85 17.13 -6.70 -4.98
C PHE A 85 17.83 -7.33 -3.77
N GLN A 86 17.09 -7.89 -2.81
CA GLN A 86 17.63 -8.51 -1.58
C GLN A 86 18.51 -7.56 -0.75
N GLU A 87 18.21 -6.26 -0.80
CA GLU A 87 18.90 -5.24 -0.01
C GLU A 87 18.08 -4.86 1.23
N GLU A 88 18.71 -4.95 2.41
CA GLU A 88 18.04 -4.75 3.72
C GLU A 88 17.38 -3.37 3.85
N GLN A 89 17.94 -2.34 3.20
CA GLN A 89 17.39 -0.98 3.23
C GLN A 89 15.93 -0.90 2.73
N PHE A 90 15.56 -1.71 1.72
CA PHE A 90 14.20 -1.69 1.19
C PHE A 90 13.24 -2.38 2.13
N LEU A 91 13.66 -3.47 2.78
CA LEU A 91 12.86 -4.16 3.79
C LEU A 91 12.62 -3.26 5.01
N GLN A 92 13.67 -2.59 5.48
CA GLN A 92 13.58 -1.65 6.59
C GLN A 92 12.63 -0.50 6.28
N ALA A 93 12.76 0.12 5.10
CA ALA A 93 11.88 1.20 4.67
C ALA A 93 10.42 0.74 4.47
N ALA A 94 10.20 -0.49 3.96
CA ALA A 94 8.87 -1.07 3.84
C ALA A 94 8.21 -1.28 5.21
N ALA A 95 8.97 -1.76 6.20
CA ALA A 95 8.51 -1.96 7.57
C ALA A 95 8.19 -0.61 8.26
N GLU A 96 9.03 0.41 8.08
CA GLU A 96 8.77 1.77 8.59
C GLU A 96 7.53 2.40 7.97
N ALA A 97 7.32 2.22 6.66
CA ALA A 97 6.08 2.63 6.00
C ALA A 97 4.87 1.87 6.56
N ALA A 98 5.01 0.58 6.90
CA ALA A 98 3.95 -0.19 7.53
C ALA A 98 3.63 0.26 8.96
N GLU A 99 4.57 0.84 9.71
CA GLU A 99 4.28 1.50 10.99
C GLU A 99 3.35 2.70 10.81
N VAL A 100 3.51 3.47 9.73
CA VAL A 100 2.56 4.55 9.38
C VAL A 100 1.17 3.96 9.16
N VAL A 101 1.07 2.85 8.42
CA VAL A 101 -0.20 2.18 8.15
C VAL A 101 -0.81 1.61 9.42
N TRP A 102 -0.02 1.07 10.34
CA TRP A 102 -0.51 0.59 11.63
C TRP A 102 -1.13 1.71 12.47
N ASN A 103 -0.44 2.85 12.55
CA ASN A 103 -0.86 3.97 13.40
C ASN A 103 -1.95 4.84 12.76
N ARG A 104 -2.03 4.92 11.43
CA ARG A 104 -2.89 5.89 10.70
C ARG A 104 -3.75 5.26 9.59
N GLY A 105 -3.61 3.97 9.33
CA GLY A 105 -4.23 3.28 8.19
C GLY A 105 -5.63 2.74 8.43
N LEU A 106 -6.19 2.89 9.64
CA LEU A 106 -7.59 2.57 9.92
C LEU A 106 -8.51 3.69 9.44
N LEU A 107 -8.66 3.78 8.12
CA LEU A 107 -9.35 4.88 7.44
C LEU A 107 -10.87 4.84 7.67
N LYS A 108 -11.53 5.99 7.54
CA LYS A 108 -13.00 6.09 7.53
C LYS A 108 -13.60 5.69 6.17
N ARG A 109 -13.04 4.68 5.51
CA ARG A 109 -13.45 4.17 4.19
C ARG A 109 -13.18 2.68 4.07
N VAL A 110 -14.07 1.95 3.39
CA VAL A 110 -14.02 0.48 3.34
C VAL A 110 -13.06 -0.08 2.28
N GLY A 111 -12.97 0.54 1.10
CA GLY A 111 -12.43 -0.07 -0.12
C GLY A 111 -10.92 -0.35 -0.18
N ILE A 112 -10.48 -0.77 -1.37
CA ILE A 112 -9.10 -1.18 -1.67
C ILE A 112 -8.20 0.01 -2.03
N CYS A 113 -8.67 0.98 -2.80
CA CYS A 113 -7.85 2.08 -3.30
C CYS A 113 -7.35 3.02 -2.19
N HIS A 114 -8.23 3.27 -1.21
CA HIS A 114 -8.03 4.24 -0.14
C HIS A 114 -8.94 3.94 1.06
N GLY A 115 -8.99 2.67 1.46
CA GLY A 115 -9.76 2.20 2.61
C GLY A 115 -8.99 1.17 3.41
N ILE A 116 -9.62 0.70 4.49
CA ILE A 116 -9.03 -0.27 5.41
C ILE A 116 -8.68 -1.58 4.67
N SER A 117 -9.52 -2.00 3.72
CA SER A 117 -9.29 -3.26 3.00
C SER A 117 -7.97 -3.25 2.24
N GLY A 118 -7.66 -2.15 1.54
CA GLY A 118 -6.39 -2.01 0.83
C GLY A 118 -5.19 -1.88 1.75
N ASN A 119 -5.35 -1.18 2.87
CA ASN A 119 -4.25 -0.98 3.82
C ASN A 119 -3.84 -2.28 4.52
N ALA A 120 -4.77 -3.24 4.70
CA ALA A 120 -4.44 -4.55 5.27
C ALA A 120 -3.42 -5.34 4.43
N TYR A 121 -3.42 -5.14 3.09
CA TYR A 121 -2.49 -5.82 2.19
C TYR A 121 -1.03 -5.46 2.42
N VAL A 122 -0.74 -4.30 3.02
CA VAL A 122 0.62 -3.90 3.42
C VAL A 122 1.21 -4.94 4.37
N PHE A 123 0.44 -5.34 5.38
CA PHE A 123 0.89 -6.32 6.35
C PHE A 123 0.88 -7.73 5.76
N LEU A 124 -0.05 -8.06 4.87
CA LEU A 124 -0.01 -9.34 4.14
C LEU A 124 1.25 -9.46 3.28
N SER A 125 1.63 -8.40 2.56
CA SER A 125 2.84 -8.39 1.73
C SER A 125 4.11 -8.59 2.56
N LEU A 126 4.24 -7.86 3.68
CA LEU A 126 5.37 -8.05 4.60
C LEU A 126 5.35 -9.43 5.28
N TYR A 127 4.18 -9.99 5.61
CA TYR A 127 4.08 -11.35 6.12
C TYR A 127 4.58 -12.37 5.09
N ARG A 128 4.15 -12.25 3.83
CA ARG A 128 4.59 -13.16 2.74
C ARG A 128 6.10 -13.10 2.52
N LEU A 129 6.69 -11.90 2.56
CA LEU A 129 8.13 -11.74 2.38
C LEU A 129 8.94 -12.26 3.59
N THR A 130 8.49 -11.98 4.81
CA THR A 130 9.32 -12.17 6.02
C THR A 130 8.97 -13.39 6.86
N GLY A 131 7.78 -13.97 6.69
CA GLY A 131 7.24 -15.01 7.56
C GLY A 131 6.91 -14.54 8.99
N LYS A 132 7.12 -13.27 9.34
CA LYS A 132 6.91 -12.74 10.69
C LYS A 132 5.41 -12.67 11.01
N VAL A 133 4.97 -13.48 11.97
CA VAL A 133 3.56 -13.59 12.38
C VAL A 133 2.95 -12.30 12.90
N GLU A 134 3.76 -11.34 13.33
CA GLU A 134 3.30 -10.01 13.74
C GLU A 134 2.56 -9.29 12.61
N TYR A 135 3.07 -9.36 11.37
CA TYR A 135 2.39 -8.74 10.23
C TYR A 135 1.08 -9.44 9.91
N LEU A 136 1.03 -10.78 10.02
CA LEU A 136 -0.24 -11.51 9.89
C LEU A 136 -1.26 -11.07 10.96
N TYR A 137 -0.81 -10.85 12.20
CA TYR A 137 -1.67 -10.33 13.26
C TYR A 137 -2.23 -8.94 12.91
N ARG A 138 -1.41 -8.03 12.38
CA ARG A 138 -1.86 -6.69 11.97
C ARG A 138 -2.86 -6.74 10.81
N ALA A 139 -2.62 -7.58 9.80
CA ALA A 139 -3.58 -7.85 8.72
C ALA A 139 -4.92 -8.35 9.28
N LYS A 140 -4.85 -9.34 10.19
CA LYS A 140 -6.03 -9.89 10.88
C LYS A 140 -6.77 -8.82 11.67
N ALA A 141 -6.08 -7.95 12.40
CA ALA A 141 -6.71 -6.87 13.17
C ALA A 141 -7.52 -5.93 12.27
N PHE A 142 -7.00 -5.57 11.10
CA PHE A 142 -7.71 -4.74 10.11
C PHE A 142 -8.95 -5.46 9.55
N ALA A 143 -8.81 -6.75 9.21
CA ALA A 143 -9.92 -7.55 8.73
C ALA A 143 -11.02 -7.75 9.79
N CYS A 144 -10.65 -8.03 11.05
CA CYS A 144 -11.58 -8.14 12.18
C CYS A 144 -12.30 -6.81 12.43
N PHE A 145 -11.59 -5.67 12.39
CA PHE A 145 -12.22 -4.37 12.52
C PHE A 145 -13.31 -4.15 11.47
N LEU A 146 -13.02 -4.50 10.21
CA LEU A 146 -14.01 -4.44 9.12
C LEU A 146 -15.20 -5.36 9.38
N LEU A 147 -14.95 -6.62 9.75
CA LEU A 147 -16.00 -7.61 10.03
C LEU A 147 -16.95 -7.15 11.14
N ASP A 148 -16.39 -6.63 12.24
CA ASP A 148 -17.15 -6.28 13.44
C ASP A 148 -17.85 -4.93 13.31
N ASN A 149 -17.28 -3.98 12.56
CA ASN A 149 -17.69 -2.57 12.62
C ASN A 149 -18.15 -1.97 11.29
N ALA A 150 -17.71 -2.46 10.12
CA ALA A 150 -17.90 -1.76 8.85
C ALA A 150 -19.38 -1.51 8.53
N ASN A 151 -20.24 -2.52 8.67
CA ASN A 151 -21.67 -2.40 8.36
C ASN A 151 -22.34 -1.33 9.23
N LYS A 152 -22.05 -1.32 10.53
CA LYS A 152 -22.59 -0.33 11.47
C LYS A 152 -22.07 1.07 11.15
N LEU A 153 -20.75 1.22 10.98
CA LEU A 153 -20.14 2.53 10.70
C LEU A 153 -20.59 3.11 9.35
N ILE A 154 -20.86 2.26 8.35
CA ILE A 154 -21.44 2.69 7.07
C ILE A 154 -22.88 3.15 7.26
N ALA A 155 -23.71 2.39 7.99
CA ALA A 155 -25.10 2.77 8.26
C ALA A 155 -25.21 4.08 9.05
N ASP A 156 -24.29 4.30 10.00
CA ASP A 156 -24.21 5.52 10.82
C ASP A 156 -23.57 6.72 10.06
N GLY A 157 -23.11 6.53 8.81
CA GLY A 157 -22.45 7.58 8.02
C GLY A 157 -21.05 7.96 8.49
N LEU A 158 -20.46 7.18 9.41
CA LEU A 158 -19.12 7.41 9.97
C LEU A 158 -17.99 6.81 9.11
N MET A 159 -18.33 5.86 8.24
CA MET A 159 -17.43 5.24 7.26
C MET A 159 -18.03 5.31 5.86
N HIS A 160 -17.23 5.76 4.88
CA HIS A 160 -17.65 5.82 3.49
C HIS A 160 -17.62 4.44 2.84
N SER A 161 -18.73 4.02 2.23
CA SER A 161 -18.86 2.73 1.51
C SER A 161 -18.32 2.74 0.08
N GLY A 162 -17.86 3.90 -0.42
CA GLY A 162 -17.36 4.09 -1.78
C GLY A 162 -18.42 4.75 -2.68
N ASP A 163 -18.00 5.56 -3.66
CA ASP A 163 -18.93 6.22 -4.59
C ASP A 163 -19.71 5.18 -5.42
N ARG A 164 -19.06 4.03 -5.68
CA ARG A 164 -19.69 2.81 -6.20
C ARG A 164 -19.61 1.74 -5.11
N PRO A 165 -20.64 1.61 -4.24
CA PRO A 165 -20.56 0.84 -2.99
C PRO A 165 -20.25 -0.65 -3.12
N TYR A 166 -20.45 -1.22 -4.32
CA TYR A 166 -20.22 -2.64 -4.61
C TYR A 166 -19.06 -2.86 -5.59
N SER A 167 -18.28 -1.82 -5.91
CA SER A 167 -17.11 -1.94 -6.78
C SER A 167 -15.91 -2.57 -6.05
N LEU A 168 -14.96 -3.12 -6.82
CA LEU A 168 -13.74 -3.72 -6.28
C LEU A 168 -12.85 -2.69 -5.57
N PHE A 169 -12.59 -1.55 -6.22
CA PHE A 169 -11.58 -0.61 -5.72
C PHE A 169 -12.10 0.37 -4.66
N GLU A 170 -13.40 0.69 -4.64
CA GLU A 170 -13.95 1.67 -3.68
C GLU A 170 -14.88 1.01 -2.66
N GLY A 171 -15.53 -0.08 -3.04
CA GLY A 171 -16.68 -0.64 -2.33
C GLY A 171 -16.43 -1.94 -1.57
N GLN A 172 -17.53 -2.55 -1.18
CA GLN A 172 -17.58 -3.77 -0.37
C GLN A 172 -17.06 -5.01 -1.11
N ALA A 173 -17.03 -5.02 -2.45
CA ALA A 173 -16.42 -6.13 -3.18
C ALA A 173 -14.91 -6.21 -2.90
N GLY A 174 -14.24 -5.08 -2.68
CA GLY A 174 -12.85 -5.04 -2.21
C GLY A 174 -12.66 -5.58 -0.79
N MET A 175 -13.62 -5.31 0.10
CA MET A 175 -13.62 -5.89 1.45
C MET A 175 -13.83 -7.41 1.41
N ALA A 176 -14.76 -7.89 0.59
CA ALA A 176 -14.96 -9.31 0.37
C ALA A 176 -13.70 -9.98 -0.20
N HIS A 177 -13.02 -9.34 -1.16
CA HIS A 177 -11.76 -9.82 -1.71
C HIS A 177 -10.69 -9.98 -0.62
N LEU A 178 -10.51 -8.98 0.25
CA LEU A 178 -9.60 -9.10 1.40
C LEU A 178 -9.96 -10.31 2.28
N PHE A 179 -11.23 -10.49 2.61
CA PHE A 179 -11.65 -11.62 3.46
C PHE A 179 -11.36 -12.98 2.84
N LEU A 180 -11.52 -13.12 1.52
CA LEU A 180 -11.15 -14.34 0.81
C LEU A 180 -9.64 -14.57 0.85
N ASP A 181 -8.84 -13.54 0.61
CA ASP A 181 -7.37 -13.62 0.68
C ASP A 181 -6.86 -13.92 2.10
N MET A 182 -7.57 -13.49 3.14
CA MET A 182 -7.25 -13.81 4.54
C MET A 182 -7.41 -15.31 4.87
N VAL A 183 -8.11 -16.09 4.04
CA VAL A 183 -8.21 -17.56 4.22
C VAL A 183 -6.86 -18.24 3.95
N ARG A 184 -6.08 -17.72 3.01
CA ARG A 184 -4.72 -18.19 2.68
C ARG A 184 -3.76 -17.00 2.62
N PRO A 185 -3.38 -16.42 3.76
CA PRO A 185 -2.63 -15.16 3.80
C PRO A 185 -1.27 -15.24 3.09
N SER A 186 -0.65 -16.42 3.03
CA SER A 186 0.60 -16.65 2.27
C SER A 186 0.43 -16.55 0.75
N GLU A 187 -0.78 -16.76 0.22
CA GLU A 187 -1.12 -16.71 -1.21
C GLU A 187 -1.76 -15.37 -1.60
N SER A 188 -2.14 -14.53 -0.63
CA SER A 188 -2.79 -13.24 -0.88
C SER A 188 -2.01 -12.33 -1.83
N ARG A 189 -2.72 -11.48 -2.58
CA ARG A 189 -2.13 -10.47 -3.46
C ARG A 189 -3.03 -9.25 -3.54
N PHE A 190 -2.48 -8.04 -3.40
CA PHE A 190 -3.25 -6.83 -3.64
C PHE A 190 -3.82 -6.88 -5.07
N PRO A 191 -5.14 -6.80 -5.26
CA PRO A 191 -5.76 -7.05 -6.55
C PRO A 191 -5.32 -6.02 -7.60
N ALA A 192 -4.89 -6.52 -8.76
CA ALA A 192 -4.39 -5.72 -9.89
C ALA A 192 -3.17 -4.84 -9.57
N TYR A 193 -2.39 -5.20 -8.54
CA TYR A 193 -1.11 -4.55 -8.25
C TYR A 193 0.01 -5.55 -8.04
N GLU A 194 -0.16 -6.50 -7.10
CA GLU A 194 0.84 -7.54 -6.82
C GLU A 194 0.58 -8.78 -7.69
N LEU A 195 1.66 -9.39 -8.21
CA LEU A 195 1.65 -10.61 -9.02
C LEU A 195 2.03 -11.86 -8.21
#